data_AF-A0A2X3HI65-F1
#
_entry.id   AF-A0A2X3HI65-F1
#
_cell.length_a   1.000
_cell.length_b   1.000
_cell.length_c   1.000
_cell.angle_alpha   90.00
_cell.angle_beta   90.00
_cell.angle_gamma   90.00
#
_symmetry.space_group_name_H-M   'P 1'
#
loop_
_entity.id
_entity.type
_entity.pdbx_description
1 polymer ?
#
loop_
_entity_poly.entity_id
_entity_poly.type
_entity_poly.pdbx_seq_one_letter_code
_entity_poly.pdbx_strand_id
1 'polypeptide(L)'
;MEWSEVEIHTLNEAVEPVANQLTEYGASGVSITDAIDFHREREDKFGEIYALNAADYPEDGVVIKAYFLKTDEFLAQLAEMEQTIRNLKQFDIALGDLSFQVNDVNDDDWATAWKKYYHPVQITEQITVAPTWENYQGRENEIVIELDPGMAFGTGTHPTTQLCMRALETYLKKNDSVIDVGRDLVFCRF
;
A
#
# COMPACT_ATOMS: atom_id res chain seq x y z
N MET A 1 0.47 -10.46 -16.27
CA MET A 1 0.23 -9.60 -17.44
C MET A 1 1.20 -8.43 -17.36
N GLU A 2 1.60 -7.82 -18.47
CA GLU A 2 2.50 -6.66 -18.41
C GLU A 2 1.68 -5.37 -18.33
N TRP A 3 2.04 -4.49 -17.41
CA TRP A 3 1.39 -3.20 -17.21
C TRP A 3 2.37 -2.07 -17.48
N SER A 4 1.83 -0.91 -17.86
CA SER A 4 2.58 0.34 -17.93
C SER A 4 1.93 1.36 -17.01
N GLU A 5 2.76 2.07 -16.27
CA GLU A 5 2.38 3.24 -15.47
C GLU A 5 2.76 4.49 -16.26
N VAL A 6 1.79 5.37 -16.49
CA VAL A 6 2.02 6.74 -16.97
C VAL A 6 2.04 7.65 -15.76
N GLU A 7 3.18 8.28 -15.49
CA GLU A 7 3.37 9.24 -14.40
C GLU A 7 3.45 10.66 -14.95
N ILE A 8 2.63 11.55 -14.40
CA ILE A 8 2.53 12.95 -14.81
C ILE A 8 2.65 13.85 -13.58
N HIS A 9 3.67 14.70 -13.58
CA HIS A 9 3.75 15.81 -12.63
C HIS A 9 3.06 17.05 -13.21
N THR A 10 2.23 17.73 -12.43
CA THR A 10 1.49 18.93 -12.84
C THR A 10 0.99 19.73 -11.63
N LEU A 11 0.24 20.80 -11.86
CA LEU A 11 -0.41 21.60 -10.82
C LEU A 11 -1.79 21.04 -10.44
N ASN A 12 -2.26 21.36 -9.23
CA ASN A 12 -3.55 20.90 -8.69
C ASN A 12 -4.74 21.23 -9.59
N GLU A 13 -4.72 22.37 -10.27
CA GLU A 13 -5.79 22.78 -11.21
C GLU A 13 -5.95 21.82 -12.39
N ALA A 14 -4.85 21.15 -12.80
CA ALA A 14 -4.84 20.24 -13.93
C ALA A 14 -5.24 18.81 -13.57
N VAL A 15 -5.49 18.49 -12.29
CA VAL A 15 -5.73 17.11 -11.84
C VAL A 15 -6.94 16.48 -12.51
N GLU A 16 -8.10 17.12 -12.43
CA GLU A 16 -9.34 16.63 -13.03
C GLU A 16 -9.25 16.44 -14.56
N PRO A 17 -8.82 17.44 -15.35
CA PRO A 17 -8.76 17.28 -16.80
C PRO A 17 -7.72 16.23 -17.23
N VAL A 18 -6.57 16.14 -16.54
CA VAL A 18 -5.54 15.13 -16.84
C VAL A 18 -6.05 13.73 -16.50
N ALA A 19 -6.62 13.54 -15.30
CA ALA A 19 -7.18 12.26 -14.89
C ALA A 19 -8.29 11.78 -15.85
N ASN A 20 -9.17 12.69 -16.26
CA ASN A 20 -10.21 12.38 -17.24
C ASN A 20 -9.62 11.95 -18.59
N GLN A 21 -8.61 12.66 -19.11
CA GLN A 21 -7.94 12.24 -20.35
C GLN A 21 -7.34 10.84 -20.23
N LEU A 22 -6.63 10.55 -19.14
CA LEU A 22 -6.04 9.24 -18.91
C LEU A 22 -7.11 8.13 -18.87
N THR A 23 -8.26 8.39 -18.24
CA THR A 23 -9.40 7.47 -18.24
C THR A 23 -10.00 7.27 -19.64
N GLU A 24 -10.15 8.33 -20.44
CA GLU A 24 -10.63 8.23 -21.83
C GLU A 24 -9.71 7.41 -22.73
N TYR A 25 -8.38 7.48 -22.50
CA TYR A 25 -7.40 6.61 -23.16
C TYR A 25 -7.39 5.17 -22.61
N GLY A 26 -8.27 4.82 -21.68
CA GLY A 26 -8.44 3.45 -21.19
C GLY A 26 -7.64 3.10 -19.93
N ALA A 27 -7.26 4.08 -19.10
CA ALA A 27 -6.63 3.78 -17.82
C ALA A 27 -7.54 2.90 -16.96
N SER A 28 -6.99 1.83 -16.39
CA SER A 28 -7.73 0.93 -15.49
C SER A 28 -7.91 1.54 -14.09
N GLY A 29 -7.03 2.48 -13.72
CA GLY A 29 -7.09 3.21 -12.47
C GLY A 29 -6.13 4.40 -12.49
N VAL A 30 -6.44 5.40 -11.68
CA VAL A 30 -5.63 6.61 -11.51
C VAL A 30 -5.38 6.82 -10.02
N SER A 31 -4.13 7.10 -9.66
CA SER A 31 -3.69 7.50 -8.32
C SER A 31 -3.20 8.94 -8.38
N ILE A 32 -3.55 9.74 -7.38
CA ILE A 32 -3.22 11.16 -7.30
C ILE A 32 -2.51 11.39 -5.96
N THR A 33 -1.33 12.00 -6.01
CA THR A 33 -0.52 12.32 -4.83
C THR A 33 -0.14 13.79 -4.85
N ASP A 34 -0.60 14.54 -3.86
CA ASP A 34 -0.46 15.99 -3.76
C ASP A 34 0.58 16.36 -2.69
N ALA A 35 1.52 17.27 -3.00
CA ALA A 35 2.50 17.76 -2.03
C ALA A 35 1.83 18.41 -0.81
N ILE A 36 0.66 19.03 -0.98
CA ILE A 36 -0.08 19.70 0.09
C ILE A 36 -0.60 18.69 1.12
N ASP A 37 -0.90 17.46 0.73
CA ASP A 37 -1.44 16.44 1.64
C ASP A 37 -0.47 16.04 2.75
N PHE A 38 0.84 16.20 2.51
CA PHE A 38 1.88 15.99 3.51
C PHE A 38 1.88 17.09 4.58
N HIS A 39 1.67 18.34 4.17
CA HIS A 39 1.70 19.51 5.05
C HIS A 39 0.34 19.87 5.66
N ARG A 40 -0.74 19.21 5.22
CA ARG A 40 -2.09 19.49 5.66
C ARG A 40 -2.24 19.26 7.17
N GLU A 41 -2.56 20.34 7.89
CA GLU A 41 -2.98 20.24 9.29
C GLU A 41 -4.29 19.46 9.38
N ARG A 42 -4.33 18.47 10.28
CA ARG A 42 -5.50 17.60 10.49
C ARG A 42 -6.01 17.85 11.91
N GLU A 43 -7.32 17.98 12.06
CA GLU A 43 -7.95 18.07 13.38
C GLU A 43 -7.76 16.75 14.12
N ASP A 44 -7.00 16.77 15.21
CA ASP A 44 -6.89 15.62 16.11
C ASP A 44 -8.13 15.57 17.02
N LYS A 45 -9.08 14.70 16.69
CA LYS A 45 -10.31 14.53 17.51
C LYS A 45 -10.19 13.40 18.52
N PHE A 46 -9.34 12.42 18.25
CA PHE A 46 -9.30 11.15 18.98
C PHE A 46 -7.89 10.66 19.35
N GLY A 47 -6.87 11.52 19.30
CA GLY A 47 -5.46 11.18 19.53
C GLY A 47 -4.78 10.56 18.31
N GLU A 48 -5.14 11.01 17.11
CA GLU A 48 -4.69 10.45 15.84
C GLU A 48 -3.22 10.84 15.57
N ILE A 49 -2.37 9.83 15.37
CA ILE A 49 -0.95 10.03 15.03
C ILE A 49 -0.77 9.67 13.56
N TYR A 50 -0.38 10.66 12.74
CA TYR A 50 -0.06 10.46 11.34
C TYR A 50 1.46 10.31 11.16
N ALA A 51 1.91 9.11 10.81
CA ALA A 51 3.31 8.81 10.51
C ALA A 51 3.54 8.88 8.98
N LEU A 52 3.41 10.08 8.40
CA LEU A 52 3.66 10.29 6.96
C LEU A 52 5.16 10.31 6.68
N ASN A 53 5.58 9.73 5.55
CA ASN A 53 6.95 9.78 5.07
C ASN A 53 7.04 10.78 3.92
N ALA A 54 7.97 11.74 4.01
CA ALA A 54 8.16 12.76 2.99
C ALA A 54 8.53 12.17 1.61
N ALA A 55 9.17 11.00 1.58
CA ALA A 55 9.53 10.32 0.33
C ALA A 55 8.32 9.80 -0.47
N ASP A 56 7.14 9.73 0.15
CA ASP A 56 5.91 9.24 -0.51
C ASP A 56 5.15 10.37 -1.23
N TYR A 57 5.62 11.62 -1.13
CA TYR A 57 4.95 12.80 -1.68
C TYR A 57 5.91 13.56 -2.62
N PRO A 58 5.40 14.23 -3.66
CA PRO A 58 6.24 15.08 -4.49
C PRO A 58 6.69 16.33 -3.70
N GLU A 59 7.81 16.92 -4.12
CA GLU A 59 8.34 18.14 -3.49
C GLU A 59 7.43 19.35 -3.73
N ASP A 60 6.78 19.39 -4.89
CA ASP A 60 5.79 20.39 -5.28
C ASP A 60 4.69 19.77 -6.14
N GLY A 61 3.64 20.57 -6.40
CA GLY A 61 2.54 20.19 -7.30
C GLY A 61 1.85 18.87 -6.93
N VAL A 62 1.46 18.15 -7.98
CA VAL A 62 0.71 16.89 -7.90
C VAL A 62 1.30 15.89 -8.89
N VAL A 63 1.46 14.65 -8.44
CA VAL A 63 1.80 13.50 -9.29
C VAL A 63 0.55 12.66 -9.53
N ILE A 64 0.24 12.43 -10.79
CA ILE A 64 -0.88 11.60 -11.26
C ILE A 64 -0.27 10.37 -11.93
N LYS A 65 -0.61 9.19 -11.43
CA LYS A 65 -0.18 7.89 -11.97
C LYS A 65 -1.38 7.16 -12.53
N ALA A 66 -1.34 6.76 -13.79
CA ALA A 66 -2.38 5.96 -14.43
C ALA A 66 -1.82 4.62 -14.93
N TYR A 67 -2.61 3.56 -14.79
CA TYR A 67 -2.16 2.19 -15.09
C TYR A 67 -2.91 1.63 -16.29
N PHE A 68 -2.16 1.11 -17.26
CA PHE A 68 -2.67 0.57 -18.52
C PHE A 68 -2.14 -0.84 -18.75
N LEU A 69 -2.97 -1.70 -19.31
CA LEU A 69 -2.49 -2.98 -19.83
C LEU A 69 -1.55 -2.69 -21.01
N LYS A 70 -0.34 -3.24 -20.97
CA LYS A 70 0.68 -2.98 -21.98
C LYS A 70 0.35 -3.73 -23.27
N THR A 71 -0.32 -3.05 -24.19
CA THR A 71 -0.68 -3.56 -25.52
C THR A 71 -0.03 -2.71 -26.62
N ASP A 72 0.12 -3.26 -27.82
CA ASP A 72 0.64 -2.51 -28.97
C ASP A 72 -0.23 -1.27 -29.31
N GLU A 73 -1.55 -1.39 -29.09
CA GLU A 73 -2.49 -0.28 -29.26
C GLU A 73 -2.22 0.86 -28.27
N PHE A 74 -2.04 0.53 -26.99
CA PHE A 74 -1.69 1.52 -25.97
C PHE A 74 -0.35 2.20 -26.29
N LEU A 75 0.68 1.44 -26.64
CA LEU A 75 2.00 1.98 -26.98
C LEU A 75 1.95 2.93 -28.18
N ALA A 76 1.10 2.66 -29.16
CA ALA A 76 0.90 3.54 -30.32
C ALA A 76 0.22 4.87 -29.96
N GLN A 77 -0.58 4.92 -28.89
CA GLN A 77 -1.31 6.11 -28.46
C GLN A 77 -0.50 7.03 -27.52
N LEU A 78 0.63 6.58 -26.96
CA LEU A 78 1.41 7.34 -25.98
C LEU A 78 1.79 8.76 -26.42
N ALA A 79 2.29 8.90 -27.66
CA ALA A 79 2.70 10.20 -28.17
C ALA A 79 1.51 11.16 -28.37
N GLU A 80 0.37 10.62 -28.79
CA GLU A 80 -0.87 11.39 -28.94
C GLU A 80 -1.41 11.82 -27.57
N MET A 81 -1.44 10.89 -26.61
CA MET A 81 -1.85 11.13 -25.23
C MET A 81 -1.03 12.25 -24.58
N GLU A 82 0.31 12.18 -24.66
CA GLU A 82 1.17 13.24 -24.12
C GLU A 82 0.85 14.59 -24.77
N GLN A 83 0.66 14.63 -26.10
CA GLN A 83 0.36 15.86 -26.81
C GLN A 83 -1.02 16.42 -26.43
N THR A 84 -2.03 15.58 -26.27
CA THR A 84 -3.38 15.97 -25.82
C THR A 84 -3.34 16.59 -24.43
N ILE A 85 -2.60 15.98 -23.50
CA ILE A 85 -2.41 16.50 -22.15
C ILE A 85 -1.68 17.84 -22.18
N ARG A 86 -0.60 17.97 -22.96
CA ARG A 86 0.11 19.24 -23.14
C ARG A 86 -0.74 20.33 -23.81
N ASN A 87 -1.77 19.95 -24.56
CA ASN A 87 -2.70 20.88 -25.20
C ASN A 87 -3.76 21.42 -24.24
N LEU A 88 -3.90 20.88 -23.03
CA LEU A 88 -4.82 21.42 -22.01
C LEU A 88 -4.52 22.89 -21.68
N LYS A 89 -3.26 23.33 -21.82
CA LYS A 89 -2.87 24.75 -21.68
C LYS A 89 -3.60 25.70 -22.63
N GLN A 90 -4.14 25.19 -23.76
CA GLN A 90 -4.92 25.99 -24.70
C GLN A 90 -6.31 26.35 -24.15
N PHE A 91 -6.77 25.64 -23.13
CA PHE A 91 -8.04 25.88 -22.43
C PHE A 91 -7.84 26.68 -21.14
N ASP A 92 -6.73 27.43 -21.02
CA ASP A 92 -6.38 28.24 -19.85
C ASP A 92 -6.15 27.42 -18.57
N ILE A 93 -5.78 26.15 -18.71
CA ILE A 93 -5.46 25.25 -17.59
C ILE A 93 -3.95 25.30 -17.35
N ALA A 94 -3.54 25.78 -16.17
CA ALA A 94 -2.13 25.84 -15.82
C ALA A 94 -1.57 24.44 -15.53
N LEU A 95 -0.56 24.03 -16.31
CA LEU A 95 0.07 22.70 -16.18
C LEU A 95 1.39 22.73 -15.38
N GLY A 96 1.95 23.91 -15.13
CA GLY A 96 3.27 24.06 -14.51
C GLY A 96 4.39 23.39 -15.31
N ASP A 97 5.41 22.91 -14.61
CA ASP A 97 6.52 22.14 -15.19
C ASP A 97 6.09 20.69 -15.43
N LEU A 98 5.25 20.51 -16.47
CA LEU A 98 4.66 19.21 -16.78
C LEU A 98 5.71 18.19 -17.21
N SER A 99 5.83 17.12 -16.42
CA SER A 99 6.57 15.92 -16.78
C SER A 99 5.60 14.83 -17.25
N PHE A 100 6.06 13.99 -18.18
CA PHE A 100 5.32 12.82 -18.65
C PHE A 100 6.33 11.68 -18.76
N GLN A 101 6.13 10.62 -17.98
CA GLN A 101 7.02 9.46 -17.93
C GLN A 101 6.20 8.18 -18.06
N VAL A 102 6.79 7.16 -18.67
CA VAL A 102 6.18 5.84 -18.80
C VAL A 102 7.11 4.82 -18.19
N ASN A 103 6.62 4.10 -17.19
CA ASN A 103 7.33 3.07 -16.46
C ASN A 103 6.70 1.70 -16.72
N ASP A 104 7.52 0.67 -16.82
CA ASP A 104 7.02 -0.71 -16.87
C ASP A 104 6.71 -1.23 -15.47
N VAL A 105 5.55 -1.84 -15.31
CA VAL A 105 5.10 -2.44 -14.04
C VAL A 105 4.88 -3.93 -14.26
N ASN A 106 5.62 -4.74 -13.50
CA ASN A 106 5.48 -6.19 -13.53
C ASN A 106 4.39 -6.62 -12.52
N ASP A 107 3.36 -7.32 -13.01
CA ASP A 107 2.26 -7.86 -12.21
C ASP A 107 2.74 -8.67 -11.00
N ASP A 108 3.77 -9.50 -11.20
CA ASP A 108 4.26 -10.43 -10.18
C ASP A 108 4.92 -9.67 -9.02
N ASP A 109 5.63 -8.58 -9.33
CA ASP A 109 6.21 -7.70 -8.33
C ASP A 109 5.13 -6.95 -7.57
N TRP A 110 4.07 -6.46 -8.22
CA TRP A 110 2.99 -5.74 -7.53
C TRP A 110 2.20 -6.66 -6.59
N ALA A 111 1.78 -7.83 -7.07
CA ALA A 111 0.95 -8.77 -6.30
C ALA A 111 1.68 -9.37 -5.09
N THR A 112 3.02 -9.34 -5.09
CA THR A 112 3.84 -9.90 -4.01
C THR A 112 4.72 -8.87 -3.28
N ALA A 113 4.77 -7.61 -3.71
CA ALA A 113 5.59 -6.56 -3.11
C ALA A 113 5.34 -6.42 -1.61
N TRP A 114 4.08 -6.52 -1.19
CA TRP A 114 3.69 -6.45 0.22
C TRP A 114 4.36 -7.54 1.07
N LYS A 115 4.58 -8.75 0.51
CA LYS A 115 5.22 -9.88 1.23
C LYS A 115 6.63 -9.54 1.73
N LYS A 116 7.36 -8.69 0.99
CA LYS A 116 8.73 -8.26 1.32
C LYS A 116 8.80 -7.47 2.64
N TYR A 117 7.68 -6.93 3.11
CA TYR A 117 7.60 -6.15 4.36
C TYR A 117 7.14 -6.99 5.57
N TYR A 118 6.76 -8.25 5.36
CA TYR A 118 6.33 -9.13 6.43
C TYR A 118 7.40 -10.18 6.71
N HIS A 119 7.99 -10.07 7.89
CA HIS A 119 8.99 -10.97 8.41
C HIS A 119 8.50 -11.63 9.69
N PRO A 120 9.15 -12.71 10.16
CA PRO A 120 8.84 -13.31 11.44
C PRO A 120 8.91 -12.28 12.57
N VAL A 121 7.85 -12.19 13.36
CA VAL A 121 7.74 -11.29 14.51
C VAL A 121 7.73 -12.13 15.78
N GLN A 122 8.79 -12.00 16.55
CA GLN A 122 8.83 -12.55 17.91
C GLN A 122 7.90 -11.72 18.80
N ILE A 123 6.79 -12.32 19.26
CA ILE A 123 5.79 -11.65 20.09
C ILE A 123 6.14 -11.79 21.59
N THR A 124 6.57 -12.99 21.98
CA THR A 124 7.00 -13.32 23.34
C THR A 124 8.32 -14.11 23.33
N GLU A 125 8.83 -14.49 24.51
CA GLU A 125 10.03 -15.34 24.58
C GLU A 125 9.84 -16.69 23.90
N GLN A 126 8.62 -17.24 23.90
CA GLN A 126 8.33 -18.56 23.34
C GLN A 126 7.46 -18.52 22.08
N ILE A 127 6.86 -17.38 21.69
CA ILE A 127 5.93 -17.33 20.57
C ILE A 127 6.41 -16.37 19.48
N THR A 128 6.49 -16.89 18.26
CA THR A 128 6.78 -16.13 17.04
C THR A 128 5.69 -16.36 16.02
N VAL A 129 5.23 -15.29 15.36
CA VAL A 129 4.37 -15.38 14.18
C VAL A 129 5.23 -15.21 12.94
N ALA A 130 5.16 -16.15 12.00
CA ALA A 130 5.91 -16.12 10.77
C ALA A 130 4.98 -16.29 9.56
N PRO A 131 5.19 -15.55 8.46
CA PRO A 131 4.45 -15.82 7.23
C PRO A 131 4.97 -17.09 6.55
N THR A 132 4.09 -17.79 5.82
CA THR A 132 4.42 -19.12 5.24
C THR A 132 5.49 -19.07 4.15
N TRP A 133 5.76 -17.90 3.58
CA TRP A 133 6.81 -17.69 2.56
C TRP A 133 8.20 -17.44 3.14
N GLU A 134 8.32 -17.19 4.45
CA GLU A 134 9.61 -17.05 5.13
C GLU A 134 10.05 -18.41 5.68
N ASN A 135 11.25 -18.85 5.36
CA ASN A 135 11.81 -20.10 5.89
C ASN A 135 12.35 -19.88 7.30
N TYR A 136 11.44 -19.69 8.26
CA TYR A 136 11.78 -19.47 9.66
C TYR A 136 11.85 -20.80 10.43
N GLN A 137 12.99 -21.06 11.06
CA GLN A 137 13.16 -22.19 11.97
C GLN A 137 13.21 -21.67 13.40
N GLY A 138 12.17 -22.00 14.18
CA GLY A 138 12.10 -21.66 15.59
C GLY A 138 13.18 -22.37 16.42
N ARG A 139 13.51 -21.77 17.57
CA ARG A 139 14.38 -22.35 18.59
C ARG A 139 13.72 -23.56 19.25
N GLU A 140 14.53 -24.32 20.01
CA GLU A 140 14.02 -25.44 20.81
C GLU A 140 12.94 -24.94 21.80
N ASN A 141 11.75 -25.54 21.75
CA ASN A 141 10.56 -25.16 22.51
C ASN A 141 9.90 -23.82 22.11
N GLU A 142 10.29 -23.22 20.98
CA GLU A 142 9.59 -22.06 20.40
C GLU A 142 8.31 -22.51 19.68
N ILE A 143 7.20 -21.85 19.97
CA ILE A 143 5.92 -21.98 19.28
C ILE A 143 5.94 -21.05 18.08
N VAL A 144 6.10 -21.62 16.89
CA VAL A 144 5.98 -20.89 15.63
C VAL A 144 4.55 -20.99 15.13
N ILE A 145 3.90 -19.84 14.96
CA ILE A 145 2.56 -19.73 14.41
C ILE A 145 2.69 -19.22 12.98
N GLU A 146 2.37 -20.09 12.02
CA GLU A 146 2.35 -19.72 10.62
C GLU A 146 1.07 -18.95 10.30
N LEU A 147 1.21 -17.70 9.86
CA LEU A 147 0.08 -16.84 9.53
C LEU A 147 0.45 -15.91 8.38
N ASP A 148 -0.29 -16.01 7.28
CA ASP A 148 -0.13 -15.14 6.13
C ASP A 148 -0.91 -13.83 6.34
N PRO A 149 -0.23 -12.67 6.33
CA PRO A 149 -0.91 -11.38 6.33
C PRO A 149 -1.90 -11.29 5.17
N GLY A 150 -3.12 -10.86 5.47
CA GLY A 150 -4.21 -10.75 4.51
C GLY A 150 -5.19 -9.67 4.97
N MET A 151 -6.50 -9.92 4.81
CA MET A 151 -7.54 -8.99 5.31
C MET A 151 -7.84 -9.13 6.81
N ALA A 152 -7.25 -10.12 7.49
CA ALA A 152 -7.48 -10.35 8.91
C ALA A 152 -6.53 -9.52 9.77
N PHE A 153 -7.08 -8.85 10.79
CA PHE A 153 -6.29 -8.20 11.84
C PHE A 153 -5.56 -9.26 12.69
N GLY A 154 -4.60 -8.85 13.53
CA GLY A 154 -4.00 -9.78 14.49
C GLY A 154 -2.81 -10.60 13.98
N THR A 155 -2.08 -10.10 12.98
CA THR A 155 -0.85 -10.74 12.46
C THR A 155 0.36 -10.68 13.41
N GLY A 156 0.19 -10.16 14.62
CA GLY A 156 1.24 -10.06 15.64
C GLY A 156 2.05 -8.76 15.62
N THR A 157 1.94 -7.94 14.57
CA THR A 157 2.63 -6.65 14.47
C THR A 157 1.99 -5.55 15.31
N HIS A 158 0.68 -5.63 15.57
CA HIS A 158 -0.04 -4.59 16.31
C HIS A 158 0.14 -4.74 17.84
N PRO A 159 0.36 -3.65 18.60
CA PRO A 159 0.59 -3.71 20.04
C PRO A 159 -0.50 -4.45 20.83
N THR A 160 -1.77 -4.33 20.43
CA THR A 160 -2.89 -5.02 21.10
C THR A 160 -2.78 -6.54 20.98
N THR A 161 -2.40 -7.07 19.81
CA THR A 161 -2.15 -8.50 19.61
C THR A 161 -0.99 -8.97 20.48
N GLN A 162 0.09 -8.20 20.55
CA GLN A 162 1.24 -8.54 21.38
C GLN A 162 0.88 -8.58 22.87
N LEU A 163 0.08 -7.62 23.35
CA LEU A 163 -0.39 -7.59 24.74
C LEU A 163 -1.29 -8.79 25.07
N CYS A 164 -2.23 -9.15 24.18
CA CYS A 164 -3.07 -10.33 24.35
C CYS A 164 -2.25 -11.62 24.40
N MET A 165 -1.28 -11.79 23.50
CA MET A 165 -0.42 -12.98 23.45
C MET A 165 0.48 -13.11 24.68
N ARG A 166 1.06 -11.99 25.17
CA ARG A 166 1.81 -11.97 26.43
C ARG A 166 0.95 -12.33 27.63
N ALA A 167 -0.31 -11.87 27.65
CA ALA A 167 -1.25 -12.25 28.70
C ALA A 167 -1.58 -13.75 28.64
N LEU A 168 -1.81 -14.31 27.45
CA LEU A 168 -2.02 -15.74 27.27
C LEU A 168 -0.81 -16.54 27.77
N GLU A 169 0.41 -16.17 27.39
CA GLU A 169 1.63 -16.85 27.87
C GLU A 169 1.77 -16.81 29.40
N THR A 170 1.35 -15.70 30.03
CA THR A 170 1.46 -15.53 31.48
C THR A 170 0.39 -16.32 32.27
N TYR A 171 -0.84 -16.38 31.76
CA TYR A 171 -1.99 -16.84 32.52
C TYR A 171 -2.58 -18.18 32.08
N LEU A 172 -2.36 -18.59 30.82
CA LEU A 172 -2.93 -19.81 30.27
C LEU A 172 -2.24 -21.06 30.83
N LYS A 173 -3.02 -22.01 31.32
CA LYS A 173 -2.53 -23.30 31.79
C LYS A 173 -3.03 -24.43 30.91
N LYS A 174 -2.31 -25.55 30.96
CA LYS A 174 -2.71 -26.77 30.26
C LYS A 174 -4.12 -27.18 30.69
N ASN A 175 -4.98 -27.45 29.70
CA ASN A 175 -6.40 -27.82 29.83
C ASN A 175 -7.36 -26.70 30.24
N ASP A 176 -6.92 -25.44 30.23
CA ASP A 176 -7.85 -24.33 30.35
C ASP A 176 -8.79 -24.27 29.13
N SER A 177 -10.05 -23.91 29.36
CA SER A 177 -11.00 -23.62 28.29
C SER A 177 -10.95 -22.14 27.97
N VAL A 178 -10.68 -21.81 26.70
CA VAL A 178 -10.52 -20.43 26.22
C VAL A 178 -11.65 -20.10 25.25
N ILE A 179 -12.12 -18.85 25.32
CA ILE A 179 -13.00 -18.26 24.30
C ILE A 179 -12.32 -17.02 23.74
N ASP A 180 -12.18 -16.96 22.42
CA ASP A 180 -11.75 -15.76 21.71
C ASP A 180 -12.96 -14.99 21.21
N VAL A 181 -13.10 -13.74 21.68
CA VAL A 181 -14.22 -12.85 21.37
C VAL A 181 -13.69 -11.69 20.54
N GLY A 182 -13.68 -11.87 19.21
CA GLY A 182 -13.10 -10.91 18.27
C GLY A 182 -12.32 -11.61 17.16
N ARG A 183 -13.01 -12.53 16.47
CA ARG A 183 -12.48 -13.65 15.66
C ARG A 183 -11.56 -13.31 14.47
N ASP A 184 -11.21 -12.04 14.28
CA ASP A 184 -10.16 -11.67 13.33
C ASP A 184 -8.78 -12.05 13.87
N LEU A 185 -8.63 -12.30 15.18
CA LEU A 185 -7.46 -12.93 15.77
C LEU A 185 -7.43 -14.43 15.43
N VAL A 186 -6.51 -14.84 14.57
CA VAL A 186 -6.30 -16.24 14.15
C VAL A 186 -5.56 -17.04 15.24
N PHE A 187 -6.00 -16.97 16.49
CA PHE A 187 -5.34 -17.63 17.63
C PHE A 187 -6.31 -18.52 18.40
N CYS A 188 -6.81 -19.57 17.74
CA CYS A 188 -7.67 -20.55 18.41
C CYS A 188 -7.46 -21.97 17.88
N ARG A 189 -6.22 -22.46 17.91
CA ARG A 189 -5.89 -23.88 18.04
C ARG A 189 -4.55 -24.00 18.77
N PHE A 190 -4.62 -23.94 20.10
CA PHE A 190 -3.54 -24.37 21.01
C PHE A 190 -3.88 -25.77 21.54
#